data_AF-A0A929MR44-F1
#
_entry.id   AF-A0A929MR44-F1
#
_cell.length_a   1.000
_cell.length_b   1.000
_cell.length_c   1.000
_cell.angle_alpha   90.00
_cell.angle_beta   90.00
_cell.angle_gamma   90.00
#
_symmetry.space_group_name_H-M   'P 1'
#
loop_
_entity.id
_entity.type
_entity.pdbx_description
1 polymer ?
#
loop_
_entity_poly.entity_id
_entity_poly.type
_entity_poly.pdbx_seq_one_letter_code
_entity_poly.pdbx_strand_id
1 'polypeptide(L)'
;MEKVVYTNYWVDRYTDARKEHGSYPTEEEALNAIYTWWRIHKEHHRDVKETRTNTGALEITYDDDRYVYRIEKRKFQGNLPSRSYQLWTQGQIDAQRQQLQLSDDEFLFDELAEPYRDRLIEVMADASKVRNFCYTQDGRLVVKLSDLKAARQR
;
A
#
# COMPACT_ATOMS: atom_id res chain seq x y z
N MET A 1 -20.11 -3.67 15.81
CA MET A 1 -20.34 -4.94 15.10
C MET A 1 -18.98 -5.52 14.75
N GLU A 2 -18.72 -6.77 15.14
CA GLU A 2 -17.50 -7.50 14.75
C GLU A 2 -17.72 -8.06 13.34
N LYS A 3 -16.74 -7.85 12.46
CA LYS A 3 -16.75 -8.40 11.10
C LYS A 3 -15.44 -9.09 10.81
N VAL A 4 -15.49 -10.00 9.85
CA VAL A 4 -14.30 -10.65 9.32
C VAL A 4 -13.72 -9.77 8.22
N VAL A 5 -12.40 -9.60 8.24
CA VAL A 5 -11.63 -8.92 7.20
C VAL A 5 -10.44 -9.78 6.81
N TYR A 6 -9.86 -9.48 5.66
CA TYR A 6 -8.67 -10.13 5.12
C TYR A 6 -7.57 -9.08 5.05
N THR A 7 -6.44 -9.30 5.70
CA THR A 7 -5.37 -8.31 5.77
C THR A 7 -4.13 -8.82 5.05
N ASN A 8 -3.60 -7.98 4.16
CA ASN A 8 -2.38 -8.27 3.40
C ASN A 8 -1.13 -7.89 4.18
N TYR A 9 -0.17 -8.80 4.17
CA TYR A 9 1.17 -8.57 4.71
C TYR A 9 2.22 -8.98 3.71
N TRP A 10 3.23 -8.15 3.54
CA TRP A 10 4.50 -8.56 2.98
C TRP A 10 5.41 -9.05 4.11
N VAL A 11 6.04 -10.20 3.94
CA VAL A 11 6.83 -10.87 4.98
C VAL A 11 8.19 -11.28 4.42
N ASP A 12 9.27 -10.87 5.08
CA ASP A 12 10.61 -11.45 4.92
C ASP A 12 10.74 -12.61 5.91
N ARG A 13 10.77 -13.85 5.39
CA ARG A 13 10.85 -15.06 6.21
C ARG A 13 12.17 -15.19 6.98
N TYR A 14 13.22 -14.46 6.59
CA TYR A 14 14.55 -14.59 7.22
C TYR A 14 14.77 -13.59 8.36
N THR A 15 14.10 -12.44 8.31
CA THR A 15 14.25 -11.38 9.30
C THR A 15 13.02 -11.19 10.19
N ASP A 16 11.96 -11.99 9.96
CA ASP A 16 10.62 -11.85 10.55
C ASP A 16 10.02 -10.44 10.34
N ALA A 17 10.57 -9.68 9.39
CA ALA A 17 10.10 -8.35 9.07
C ALA A 17 8.75 -8.47 8.35
N ARG A 18 7.74 -7.80 8.91
CA ARG A 18 6.36 -7.87 8.43
C ARG A 18 5.78 -6.48 8.21
N LYS A 19 5.21 -6.25 7.03
CA LYS A 19 4.63 -4.96 6.64
C LYS A 19 3.18 -5.15 6.21
N GLU A 20 2.26 -4.48 6.87
CA GLU A 20 0.85 -4.48 6.50
C GLU A 20 0.56 -3.53 5.33
N HIS A 21 -0.09 -4.04 4.29
CA HIS A 21 -0.48 -3.24 3.11
C HIS A 21 -1.87 -2.65 3.27
N GLY A 22 -2.88 -3.49 3.54
CA GLY A 22 -4.28 -3.05 3.66
C GLY A 22 -5.18 -4.16 4.19
N SER A 23 -6.41 -3.80 4.56
CA SER A 23 -7.46 -4.73 5.01
C SER A 23 -8.70 -4.63 4.13
N TYR A 24 -9.29 -5.79 3.85
CA TYR A 24 -10.30 -5.96 2.80
C TYR A 24 -11.53 -6.74 3.31
N PRO A 25 -12.71 -6.52 2.71
CA PRO A 25 -13.91 -7.31 3.01
C PRO A 25 -13.81 -8.78 2.58
N THR A 26 -13.08 -9.07 1.50
CA THR A 26 -12.96 -10.43 0.91
C THR A 26 -11.50 -10.82 0.68
N GLU A 27 -11.23 -12.13 0.63
CA GLU A 27 -9.90 -12.68 0.32
C GLU A 27 -9.50 -12.37 -1.14
N GLU A 28 -10.47 -12.36 -2.05
CA GLU A 28 -10.28 -12.03 -3.47
C GLU A 28 -9.84 -10.58 -3.66
N GLU A 29 -10.45 -9.61 -2.96
CA GLU A 29 -10.00 -8.22 -2.99
C GLU A 29 -8.57 -8.08 -2.46
N ALA A 30 -8.26 -8.80 -1.39
CA ALA A 30 -6.94 -8.81 -0.80
C ALA A 30 -5.89 -9.39 -1.77
N LEU A 31 -6.21 -10.49 -2.46
CA LEU A 31 -5.34 -11.08 -3.46
C LEU A 31 -5.14 -10.15 -4.68
N ASN A 32 -6.22 -9.57 -5.20
CA ASN A 32 -6.15 -8.64 -6.32
C ASN A 32 -5.31 -7.40 -5.98
N ALA A 33 -5.40 -6.89 -4.75
CA ALA A 33 -4.55 -5.79 -4.30
C ALA A 33 -3.04 -6.13 -4.34
N ILE A 34 -2.64 -7.38 -4.10
CA ILE A 34 -1.23 -7.79 -4.26
C ILE A 34 -0.82 -7.72 -5.74
N TYR A 35 -1.64 -8.25 -6.64
CA TYR A 35 -1.35 -8.21 -8.07
C TYR A 35 -1.36 -6.78 -8.63
N THR A 36 -2.23 -5.91 -8.13
CA THR A 36 -2.24 -4.48 -8.48
C THR A 36 -0.98 -3.77 -8.01
N TRP A 37 -0.43 -4.14 -6.84
CA TRP A 37 0.85 -3.60 -6.36
C TRP A 37 2.00 -3.90 -7.34
N TRP A 38 2.11 -5.17 -7.77
CA TRP A 38 3.09 -5.58 -8.77
C TRP A 38 2.92 -4.83 -10.10
N ARG A 39 1.67 -4.60 -10.51
CA ARG A 39 1.36 -3.84 -11.73
C ARG A 39 1.81 -2.38 -11.65
N ILE A 40 1.62 -1.70 -10.52
CA ILE A 40 2.13 -0.32 -10.31
C ILE A 40 3.65 -0.31 -10.45
N HIS A 41 4.32 -1.32 -9.90
CA HIS A 41 5.77 -1.38 -9.86
C HIS A 41 6.38 -1.94 -11.16
N LYS A 42 5.55 -2.41 -12.10
CA LYS A 42 5.96 -3.12 -13.32
C LYS A 42 6.81 -4.35 -12.99
N GLU A 43 6.45 -5.01 -11.90
CA GLU A 43 7.12 -6.23 -11.42
C GLU A 43 6.57 -7.44 -12.17
N HIS A 44 7.49 -8.31 -12.59
CA HIS A 44 7.20 -9.55 -13.31
C HIS A 44 7.83 -10.71 -12.56
N HIS A 45 7.10 -11.21 -11.57
CA HIS A 45 7.57 -12.33 -10.78
C HIS A 45 7.39 -13.67 -11.50
N ARG A 46 8.30 -14.60 -11.25
CA ARG A 46 8.25 -15.97 -11.76
C ARG A 46 7.76 -16.93 -10.67
N ASP A 47 7.31 -18.10 -11.10
CA ASP A 47 6.97 -19.23 -10.21
C ASP A 47 5.98 -18.88 -9.10
N VAL A 48 5.03 -17.97 -9.39
CA VAL A 48 4.01 -17.54 -8.44
C VAL A 48 3.14 -18.72 -8.03
N LYS A 49 3.07 -18.99 -6.73
CA LYS A 49 2.25 -20.07 -6.16
C LYS A 49 1.44 -19.55 -4.98
N GLU A 50 0.17 -19.94 -4.96
CA GLU A 50 -0.75 -19.69 -3.87
C GLU A 50 -0.90 -20.96 -3.03
N THR A 51 -0.59 -20.88 -1.74
CA THR A 51 -0.65 -22.04 -0.82
C THR A 51 -1.43 -21.71 0.44
N ARG A 52 -2.25 -22.66 0.89
CA ARG A 52 -2.93 -22.58 2.19
C ARG A 52 -1.99 -23.00 3.30
N THR A 53 -1.69 -22.08 4.23
CA THR A 53 -0.97 -22.44 5.46
C THR A 53 -1.87 -23.21 6.43
N ASN A 54 -1.26 -23.92 7.39
CA ASN A 54 -1.98 -24.68 8.44
C ASN A 54 -2.84 -23.79 9.35
N THR A 55 -2.58 -22.49 9.39
CA THR A 55 -3.38 -21.50 10.14
C THR A 55 -4.56 -20.96 9.33
N GLY A 56 -4.68 -21.35 8.05
CA GLY A 56 -5.71 -20.84 7.14
C GLY A 56 -5.41 -19.47 6.54
N ALA A 57 -4.14 -19.00 6.51
CA ALA A 57 -3.70 -17.72 5.93
C ALA A 57 -3.02 -17.85 4.55
N LEU A 58 -3.51 -17.14 3.50
CA LEU A 58 -3.17 -17.43 2.08
C LEU A 58 -1.77 -16.92 1.84
N GLU A 59 -0.88 -17.77 1.34
CA GLU A 59 0.48 -17.38 1.10
C GLU A 59 0.79 -17.40 -0.39
N ILE A 60 1.31 -16.27 -0.87
CA ILE A 60 1.74 -16.08 -2.25
C ILE A 60 3.27 -16.02 -2.21
N THR A 61 3.90 -17.10 -2.66
CA THR A 61 5.35 -17.18 -2.90
C THR A 61 5.65 -16.77 -4.33
N TYR A 62 6.75 -16.07 -4.56
CA TYR A 62 7.12 -15.53 -5.86
C TYR A 62 8.63 -15.35 -5.95
N ASP A 63 9.23 -15.60 -7.12
CA ASP A 63 10.68 -15.61 -7.40
C ASP A 63 11.53 -16.56 -6.54
N ASP A 64 11.56 -16.36 -5.22
CA ASP A 64 12.25 -17.19 -4.24
C ASP A 64 11.39 -17.43 -2.98
N ASP A 65 11.92 -18.20 -2.04
CA ASP A 65 11.22 -18.54 -0.79
C ASP A 65 11.47 -17.55 0.35
N ARG A 66 12.22 -16.47 0.12
CA ARG A 66 12.58 -15.50 1.15
C ARG A 66 11.42 -14.55 1.44
N TYR A 67 10.78 -14.03 0.40
CA TYR A 67 9.69 -13.06 0.54
C TYR A 67 8.36 -13.67 0.15
N VAL A 68 7.33 -13.39 0.94
CA VAL A 68 5.96 -13.83 0.63
C VAL A 68 4.96 -12.73 0.92
N TYR A 69 3.87 -12.74 0.16
CA TYR A 69 2.65 -12.08 0.61
C TYR A 69 1.81 -13.08 1.40
N ARG A 70 1.27 -12.64 2.52
CA ARG A 70 0.36 -13.41 3.36
C ARG A 70 -0.93 -12.66 3.57
N ILE A 71 -2.06 -13.31 3.30
CA ILE A 71 -3.41 -12.81 3.56
C ILE A 71 -3.94 -13.53 4.79
N GLU A 72 -4.20 -12.78 5.86
CA GLU A 72 -4.72 -13.35 7.10
C GLU A 72 -6.16 -12.92 7.34
N LYS A 73 -7.00 -13.89 7.69
CA LYS A 73 -8.37 -13.65 8.13
C LYS A 73 -8.35 -13.13 9.58
N ARG A 74 -8.91 -11.95 9.81
CA ARG A 74 -8.96 -11.30 11.14
C ARG A 74 -10.37 -10.90 11.52
N LYS A 75 -10.64 -10.96 12.82
CA LYS A 75 -11.81 -10.28 13.41
C LYS A 75 -11.48 -8.81 13.58
N PHE A 76 -12.37 -7.94 13.13
CA PHE A 76 -12.20 -6.51 13.15
C PHE A 76 -13.43 -5.85 13.77
N GLN A 77 -13.21 -4.91 14.70
CA GLN A 77 -14.27 -4.12 15.29
C GLN A 77 -14.33 -2.76 14.61
N GLY A 78 -15.52 -2.39 14.14
CA GLY A 78 -15.76 -1.09 13.51
C GLY A 78 -15.68 -1.13 11.98
N ASN A 79 -15.47 0.03 11.38
CA ASN A 79 -15.45 0.20 9.93
C ASN A 79 -14.02 0.08 9.39
N LEU A 80 -13.91 -0.45 8.17
CA LEU A 80 -12.62 -0.41 7.47
C LEU A 80 -12.32 1.06 7.15
N PRO A 81 -11.04 1.43 7.00
CA PRO A 81 -10.67 2.77 6.56
C PRO A 81 -11.41 3.15 5.28
N SER A 82 -11.71 4.45 5.13
CA SER A 82 -12.34 4.95 3.92
C SER A 82 -11.36 4.87 2.75
N ARG A 83 -11.83 4.32 1.64
CA ARG A 83 -11.15 4.37 0.34
C ARG A 83 -11.48 5.68 -0.42
N SER A 84 -12.56 6.35 -0.06
CA SER A 84 -12.98 7.60 -0.68
C SER A 84 -12.06 8.74 -0.26
N TYR A 85 -11.71 9.58 -1.24
CA TYR A 85 -10.92 10.79 -1.05
C TYR A 85 -11.48 11.93 -1.91
N GLN A 86 -11.27 13.16 -1.47
CA GLN A 86 -11.52 14.35 -2.27
C GLN A 86 -10.18 14.97 -2.62
N LEU A 87 -9.95 15.22 -3.91
CA LEU A 87 -8.70 15.83 -4.38
C LEU A 87 -8.46 17.18 -3.71
N TRP A 88 -7.20 17.39 -3.32
CA TRP A 88 -6.74 18.68 -2.86
C TRP A 88 -6.80 19.73 -3.97
N THR A 89 -7.01 20.98 -3.56
CA THR A 89 -6.88 22.12 -4.47
C THR A 89 -5.39 22.38 -4.75
N GLN A 90 -5.09 23.08 -5.85
CA GLN A 90 -3.71 23.43 -6.18
C GLN A 90 -3.01 24.17 -5.04
N GLY A 91 -3.68 25.11 -4.37
CA GLY A 91 -3.11 25.83 -3.23
C GLY A 91 -2.79 24.94 -2.02
N GLN A 92 -3.58 23.88 -1.78
CA GLN A 92 -3.29 22.89 -0.74
C GLN A 92 -2.07 22.04 -1.10
N ILE A 93 -1.97 21.63 -2.37
CA ILE A 93 -0.82 20.88 -2.90
C ILE A 93 0.44 21.73 -2.78
N ASP A 94 0.44 22.96 -3.26
CA ASP A 94 1.61 23.85 -3.25
C ASP A 94 2.10 24.12 -1.82
N ALA A 95 1.17 24.37 -0.89
CA ALA A 95 1.49 24.57 0.52
C ALA A 95 2.17 23.33 1.14
N GLN A 96 1.67 22.13 0.83
CA GLN A 96 2.23 20.88 1.31
C GLN A 96 3.61 20.61 0.69
N ARG A 97 3.76 20.84 -0.63
CA ARG A 97 5.05 20.71 -1.34
C ARG A 97 6.10 21.61 -0.71
N GLN A 98 5.76 22.87 -0.44
CA GLN A 98 6.66 23.83 0.21
C GLN A 98 7.01 23.42 1.63
N GLN A 99 6.03 23.01 2.44
CA GLN A 99 6.27 22.57 3.82
C GLN A 99 7.26 21.41 3.89
N LEU A 100 7.14 20.48 2.95
CA LEU A 100 8.00 19.32 2.86
C LEU A 100 9.27 19.57 2.05
N GLN A 101 9.39 20.69 1.34
CA GLN A 101 10.47 21.01 0.39
C GLN A 101 10.61 19.95 -0.72
N LEU A 102 9.48 19.50 -1.30
CA LEU A 102 9.49 18.50 -2.36
C LEU A 102 10.19 19.00 -3.63
N SER A 103 10.97 18.12 -4.24
CA SER A 103 11.53 18.32 -5.59
C SER A 103 10.47 18.06 -6.68
N ASP A 104 10.80 18.38 -7.92
CA ASP A 104 9.91 18.18 -9.07
C ASP A 104 9.68 16.69 -9.38
N ASP A 105 10.58 15.81 -8.94
CA ASP A 105 10.46 14.35 -9.10
C ASP A 105 9.69 13.68 -7.94
N GLU A 106 9.32 14.45 -6.93
CA GLU A 106 8.58 14.02 -5.74
C GLU A 106 7.13 14.49 -5.80
N PHE A 107 6.21 13.55 -5.86
CA PHE A 107 4.78 13.77 -6.03
C PHE A 107 4.03 13.40 -4.76
N LEU A 108 3.06 14.23 -4.39
CA LEU A 108 2.01 13.87 -3.43
C LEU A 108 0.99 12.96 -4.13
N PHE A 109 0.25 12.19 -3.33
CA PHE A 109 -0.82 11.31 -3.85
C PHE A 109 -1.80 12.06 -4.78
N ASP A 110 -2.22 13.26 -4.37
CA ASP A 110 -3.19 14.07 -5.11
C ASP A 110 -2.66 14.60 -6.46
N GLU A 111 -1.34 14.66 -6.64
CA GLU A 111 -0.69 15.08 -7.89
C GLU A 111 -0.57 13.95 -8.93
N LEU A 112 -0.73 12.70 -8.51
CA LEU A 112 -0.62 11.55 -9.41
C LEU A 112 -1.78 11.49 -10.40
N ALA A 113 -1.54 10.97 -11.59
CA ALA A 113 -2.60 10.68 -12.54
C ALA A 113 -3.62 9.69 -11.95
N GLU A 114 -4.90 9.86 -12.28
CA GLU A 114 -6.02 9.06 -11.75
C GLU A 114 -5.78 7.54 -11.77
N PRO A 115 -5.25 6.93 -12.85
CA PRO A 115 -5.00 5.48 -12.85
C PRO A 115 -4.05 5.01 -11.75
N TYR A 116 -3.10 5.86 -11.33
CA TYR A 116 -2.20 5.53 -10.24
C TYR A 116 -2.87 5.74 -8.87
N ARG A 117 -3.65 6.81 -8.72
CA ARG A 117 -4.39 7.08 -7.48
C ARG A 117 -5.36 5.95 -7.15
N ASP A 118 -6.13 5.51 -8.13
CA ASP A 118 -7.13 4.44 -7.95
C ASP A 118 -6.48 3.11 -7.58
N ARG A 119 -5.39 2.74 -8.27
CA ARG A 119 -4.62 1.53 -7.96
C ARG A 119 -3.99 1.60 -6.57
N LEU A 120 -3.47 2.75 -6.16
CA LEU A 120 -2.90 2.91 -4.81
C LEU A 120 -3.97 2.78 -3.72
N ILE A 121 -5.17 3.32 -3.96
CA ILE A 121 -6.32 3.15 -3.07
C ILE A 121 -6.76 1.70 -2.99
N GLU A 122 -6.74 0.96 -4.11
CA GLU A 122 -7.00 -0.47 -4.13
C GLU A 122 -5.96 -1.24 -3.31
N VAL A 123 -4.66 -0.93 -3.48
CA VAL A 123 -3.57 -1.64 -2.80
C VAL A 123 -3.51 -1.36 -1.29
N MET A 124 -3.83 -0.15 -0.84
CA MET A 124 -3.71 0.18 0.59
C MET A 124 -5.06 0.15 1.32
N ALA A 125 -6.17 0.18 0.57
CA ALA A 125 -7.55 0.22 1.07
C ALA A 125 -7.80 1.33 2.11
N ASP A 126 -6.99 2.39 2.11
CA ASP A 126 -7.02 3.49 3.08
C ASP A 126 -6.50 4.78 2.45
N ALA A 127 -7.42 5.72 2.21
CA ALA A 127 -7.12 7.03 1.62
C ALA A 127 -6.18 7.90 2.48
N SER A 128 -6.24 7.75 3.80
CA SER A 128 -5.35 8.47 4.71
C SER A 128 -3.95 7.88 4.65
N LYS A 129 -3.84 6.55 4.50
CA LYS A 129 -2.56 5.85 4.40
C LYS A 129 -1.80 6.21 3.12
N VAL A 130 -2.45 6.19 1.95
CA VAL A 130 -1.78 6.56 0.68
C VAL A 130 -1.24 8.00 0.72
N ARG A 131 -1.96 8.93 1.37
CA ARG A 131 -1.52 10.32 1.50
C ARG A 131 -0.32 10.53 2.42
N ASN A 132 0.05 9.53 3.22
CA ASN A 132 1.20 9.62 4.11
C ASN A 132 2.54 9.26 3.44
N PHE A 133 2.55 9.12 2.11
CA PHE A 133 3.74 8.82 1.33
C PHE A 133 3.98 9.84 0.22
N CYS A 134 5.25 9.95 -0.16
CA CYS A 134 5.68 10.59 -1.39
C CYS A 134 5.87 9.52 -2.47
N TYR A 135 5.61 9.90 -3.71
CA TYR A 135 5.62 9.03 -4.88
C TYR A 135 6.49 9.60 -5.98
N THR A 136 6.95 8.74 -6.88
CA THR A 136 7.41 9.16 -8.21
C THR A 136 6.19 9.49 -9.09
N GLN A 137 6.40 10.14 -10.24
CA GLN A 137 5.35 10.39 -11.24
C GLN A 137 4.57 9.11 -11.66
N ASP A 138 5.21 7.94 -11.65
CA ASP A 138 4.62 6.64 -11.98
C ASP A 138 3.86 5.97 -10.81
N GLY A 139 3.66 6.67 -9.69
CA GLY A 139 2.96 6.14 -8.51
C GLY A 139 3.75 5.13 -7.68
N ARG A 140 5.05 4.96 -7.93
CA ARG A 140 5.94 4.17 -7.06
C ARG A 140 6.24 4.92 -5.78
N LEU A 141 6.29 4.18 -4.69
CA LEU A 141 6.36 4.74 -3.35
C LEU A 141 7.83 5.04 -3.00
N VAL A 142 8.14 6.29 -2.65
CA VAL A 142 9.51 6.75 -2.38
C VAL A 142 9.80 6.69 -0.88
N VAL A 143 9.05 7.44 -0.07
CA VAL A 143 9.29 7.58 1.36
C VAL A 143 8.03 8.05 2.08
N LYS A 144 7.94 7.78 3.40
CA LYS A 144 6.89 8.37 4.24
C LYS A 144 7.13 9.86 4.42
N LEU A 145 6.05 10.64 4.44
CA LEU A 145 6.13 12.08 4.64
C LEU A 145 6.71 12.46 6.01
N SER A 146 6.47 11.64 7.04
CA SER A 146 7.07 11.82 8.38
C SER A 146 8.59 11.75 8.36
N ASP A 147 9.13 10.79 7.63
CA ASP A 147 10.56 10.48 7.60
C ASP A 147 11.29 11.53 6.75
N LEU A 148 10.64 11.97 5.66
CA LEU A 148 11.12 13.07 4.82
C LEU A 148 11.20 14.38 5.60
N LYS A 149 10.15 14.72 6.35
CA LYS A 149 10.12 15.90 7.21
C LYS A 149 11.22 15.84 8.27
N ALA A 150 11.41 14.70 8.91
CA ALA A 150 12.47 14.51 9.90
C ALA A 150 13.88 14.63 9.31
N ALA A 151 14.09 14.18 8.07
CA ALA A 151 15.38 14.28 7.39
C ALA A 151 15.73 15.72 6.99
N ARG A 152 14.74 16.52 6.57
CA ARG A 152 14.93 17.90 6.07
C ARG A 152 14.95 18.97 7.15
N GLN A 153 14.56 18.63 8.38
CA GLN A 153 14.64 19.52 9.54
C GLN A 153 15.93 19.36 10.36
N ARG A 154 16.84 18.48 9.92
CA ARG A 154 18.18 18.29 10.48
C ARG A 154 19.19 19.10 9.67
#